data_AF-A0A7S3RZW2-F1
#
_entry.id   AF-A0A7S3RZW2-F1
#
_cell.length_a   1.000
_cell.length_b   1.000
_cell.length_c   1.000
_cell.angle_alpha   90.00
_cell.angle_beta   90.00
_cell.angle_gamma   90.00
#
_symmetry.space_group_name_H-M   'P 1'
#
loop_
_entity.id
_entity.type
_entity.pdbx_description
1 polymer ?
#
loop_
_entity_poly.entity_id
_entity_poly.type
_entity_poly.pdbx_seq_one_letter_code
_entity_poly.pdbx_strand_id
1 'polypeptide(L)'
;LAAATLTATAQPASAKPAATLAPVTCRRQASAESREAFADHLEKYTAHVKTRAEVKKKEDAERAARGGDEEYEYVPLEKGEQLGPGGLDPAEVFESLPREMQEAFGDRDIDALKRILQAMDPDEASRHMKRCVDSGLWNPTGGEGSPDDDEAEAEGRAKPSEVDSSPSAEVDD
;
A
#
# COMPACT_ATOMS: atom_id res chain seq x y z
N LEU A 1 21.91 -22.80 31.08
CA LEU A 1 21.46 -22.05 32.28
C LEU A 1 21.19 -20.60 31.87
N ALA A 2 19.91 -20.23 31.95
CA ALA A 2 19.29 -18.90 31.94
C ALA A 2 19.86 -17.76 31.08
N ALA A 3 19.13 -17.43 30.01
CA ALA A 3 19.08 -16.11 29.41
C ALA A 3 18.32 -15.14 30.35
N ALA A 4 18.86 -13.94 30.56
CA ALA A 4 18.16 -12.86 31.27
C ALA A 4 18.16 -11.59 30.41
N THR A 5 16.97 -11.26 29.95
CA THR A 5 16.61 -10.09 29.15
C THR A 5 16.78 -8.80 29.96
N LEU A 6 17.48 -7.82 29.40
CA LEU A 6 17.53 -6.46 29.92
C LEU A 6 16.15 -5.81 29.74
N THR A 7 15.36 -5.82 30.81
CA THR A 7 14.09 -5.13 30.91
C THR A 7 14.33 -3.64 31.14
N ALA A 8 13.59 -2.83 30.38
CA ALA A 8 13.46 -1.39 30.55
C ALA A 8 13.22 -1.04 32.03
N THR A 9 14.11 -0.24 32.61
CA THR A 9 14.02 0.16 34.02
C THR A 9 12.72 0.93 34.26
N ALA A 10 11.93 0.39 35.17
CA ALA A 10 10.57 0.78 35.51
C ALA A 10 10.39 2.29 35.73
N GLN A 11 9.40 2.85 35.04
CA GLN A 11 8.82 4.15 35.36
C GLN A 11 8.08 4.03 36.70
N PRO A 12 8.37 4.88 37.71
CA PRO A 12 7.56 4.90 38.92
C PRO A 12 6.18 5.45 38.56
N ALA A 13 5.21 4.55 38.40
CA ALA A 13 3.82 4.92 38.22
C ALA A 13 3.40 5.84 39.37
N SER A 14 2.95 7.06 39.04
CA SER A 14 2.35 8.13 39.87
C SER A 14 3.20 9.32 40.37
N ALA A 15 4.52 9.38 40.17
CA ALA A 15 5.29 10.55 40.58
C ALA A 15 5.34 11.65 39.50
N LYS A 16 5.17 12.93 39.88
CA LYS A 16 5.33 14.08 38.96
C LYS A 16 6.74 14.06 38.34
N PRO A 17 6.89 14.26 37.02
CA PRO A 17 8.18 14.09 36.32
C PRO A 17 9.29 14.99 36.90
N ALA A 18 8.94 16.21 37.31
CA ALA A 18 9.89 17.15 37.94
C ALA A 18 10.51 16.62 39.24
N ALA A 19 9.75 15.90 40.07
CA ALA A 19 10.24 15.33 41.33
C ALA A 19 11.17 14.12 41.11
N THR A 20 11.09 13.48 39.95
CA THR A 20 11.91 12.30 39.60
C THR A 20 13.19 12.64 38.82
N LEU A 21 13.33 13.85 38.30
CA LEU A 21 14.51 14.24 37.49
C LEU A 21 15.79 14.34 38.34
N ALA A 22 15.74 15.01 39.49
CA ALA A 22 16.88 15.19 40.38
C ALA A 22 17.56 13.87 40.82
N PRO A 23 16.81 12.85 41.30
CA PRO A 23 17.43 11.56 41.64
C PRO A 23 17.99 10.82 40.42
N VAL A 24 17.38 10.96 39.24
CA VAL A 24 17.86 10.35 38.00
C VAL A 24 19.17 11.00 37.54
N THR A 25 19.28 12.33 37.60
CA THR A 25 20.51 13.05 37.24
C THR A 25 21.64 12.79 38.22
N CYS A 26 21.34 12.62 39.51
CA CYS A 26 22.33 12.25 40.52
C CYS A 26 22.83 10.82 40.28
N ARG A 27 21.93 9.86 40.01
CA ARG A 27 22.30 8.47 39.69
C ARG A 27 23.17 8.38 38.44
N ARG A 28 22.85 9.15 37.40
CA ARG A 28 23.62 9.19 36.16
C ARG A 28 25.05 9.69 36.37
N GLN A 29 25.26 10.63 37.28
CA GLN A 29 26.58 11.20 37.56
C GLN A 29 27.37 10.41 38.62
N ALA A 30 26.77 9.38 39.23
CA ALA A 30 27.35 8.67 40.36
C ALA A 30 28.56 7.78 40.00
N SER A 31 28.63 7.23 38.78
CA SER A 31 29.76 6.40 38.33
C SER A 31 30.31 6.84 36.97
N ALA A 32 31.57 6.50 36.69
CA ALA A 32 32.19 6.75 35.38
C ALA A 32 31.49 5.96 34.26
N GLU A 33 31.18 4.69 34.51
CA GLU A 33 30.45 3.82 33.59
C GLU A 33 29.06 4.36 33.25
N SER A 34 28.34 4.94 34.22
CA SER A 34 27.02 5.56 33.98
C SER A 34 27.11 6.83 33.13
N ARG A 35 28.23 7.56 33.21
CA ARG A 35 28.50 8.74 32.38
C ARG A 35 28.88 8.34 30.97
N GLU A 36 29.73 7.33 30.81
CA GLU A 36 30.15 6.80 29.51
C GLU A 36 28.98 6.16 28.76
N ALA A 37 28.20 5.30 29.40
CA ALA A 37 27.00 4.71 28.80
C ALA A 37 25.96 5.78 28.38
N PHE A 38 25.88 6.90 29.11
CA PHE A 38 25.05 8.03 28.71
C PHE A 38 25.65 8.82 27.55
N ALA A 39 26.97 9.01 27.51
CA ALA A 39 27.66 9.64 26.40
C ALA A 39 27.48 8.84 25.09
N ASP A 40 27.66 7.52 25.14
CA ASP A 40 27.39 6.61 24.01
C ASP A 40 25.94 6.73 23.51
N HIS A 41 24.99 6.84 24.44
CA HIS A 41 23.59 7.02 24.08
C HIS A 41 23.33 8.38 23.43
N LEU A 42 24.00 9.45 23.90
CA LEU A 42 23.92 10.77 23.27
C LEU A 42 24.52 10.78 21.87
N GLU A 43 25.64 10.08 21.65
CA GLU A 43 26.25 9.96 20.32
C GLU A 43 25.31 9.24 19.36
N LYS A 44 24.76 8.09 19.77
CA LYS A 44 23.77 7.33 18.98
C LYS A 44 22.52 8.16 18.68
N TYR A 45 22.00 8.89 19.67
CA TYR A 45 20.85 9.78 19.49
C TYR A 45 21.15 10.92 18.51
N THR A 46 22.31 11.55 18.65
CA THR A 46 22.75 12.66 17.78
C THR A 46 22.95 12.17 16.34
N ALA A 47 23.57 11.01 16.16
CA ALA A 47 23.73 10.39 14.84
C ALA A 47 22.37 10.13 14.17
N HIS A 48 21.42 9.57 14.91
CA HIS A 48 20.08 9.30 14.39
C HIS A 48 19.30 10.59 14.05
N VAL A 49 19.43 11.65 14.84
CA VAL A 49 18.83 12.97 14.54
C VAL A 49 19.42 13.56 13.26
N LYS A 50 20.74 13.42 13.04
CA LYS A 50 21.41 13.86 11.80
C LYS A 50 20.91 13.07 10.59
N THR A 51 20.87 11.74 10.68
CA THR A 51 20.34 10.90 9.59
C THR A 51 18.89 11.26 9.26
N ARG A 52 18.04 11.49 10.26
CA ARG A 52 16.65 11.94 10.01
C ARG A 52 16.59 13.31 9.34
N ALA A 53 17.45 14.24 9.73
CA ALA A 53 17.52 15.55 9.10
C ALA A 53 17.99 15.47 7.64
N GLU A 54 18.96 14.60 7.34
CA GLU A 54 19.43 14.34 5.97
C GLU A 54 18.37 13.67 5.12
N VAL A 55 17.66 12.68 5.65
CA VAL A 55 16.52 12.03 4.96
C VAL A 55 15.45 13.06 4.63
N LYS A 56 15.04 13.90 5.58
CA LYS A 56 14.07 14.97 5.31
C LYS A 56 14.56 15.93 4.25
N LYS A 57 15.80 16.42 4.37
CA LYS A 57 16.38 17.32 3.37
C LYS A 57 16.44 16.67 1.98
N LYS A 58 16.71 15.37 1.90
CA LYS A 58 16.73 14.63 0.63
C LYS A 58 15.32 14.43 0.08
N GLU A 59 14.34 14.08 0.91
CA GLU A 59 12.93 13.95 0.52
C GLU A 59 12.36 15.29 0.04
N ASP A 60 12.62 16.37 0.78
CA ASP A 60 12.22 17.73 0.39
C ASP A 60 12.91 18.17 -0.91
N ALA A 61 14.20 17.85 -1.08
CA ALA A 61 14.93 18.14 -2.31
C ALA A 61 14.46 17.29 -3.49
N GLU A 62 14.11 16.02 -3.27
CA GLU A 62 13.53 15.13 -4.27
C GLU A 62 12.11 15.57 -4.65
N ARG A 63 11.30 15.99 -3.68
CA ARG A 63 9.98 16.58 -3.90
C ARG A 63 10.06 17.89 -4.68
N ALA A 64 11.06 18.72 -4.39
CA ALA A 64 11.31 19.95 -5.15
C ALA A 64 11.88 19.68 -6.55
N ALA A 65 12.75 18.67 -6.70
CA ALA A 65 13.35 18.28 -7.98
C ALA A 65 12.38 17.50 -8.89
N ARG A 66 11.44 16.75 -8.30
CA ARG A 66 10.30 16.14 -9.00
C ARG A 66 9.31 17.20 -9.50
N GLY A 67 9.51 18.46 -9.12
CA GLY A 67 8.83 19.60 -9.70
C GLY A 67 7.40 19.74 -9.18
N GLY A 68 7.09 20.90 -8.63
CA GLY A 68 5.72 21.41 -8.66
C GLY A 68 5.33 21.84 -10.08
N ASP A 69 5.54 20.94 -11.04
CA ASP A 69 5.18 20.97 -12.45
C ASP A 69 5.11 19.49 -12.88
N GLU A 70 4.27 18.72 -12.20
CA GLU A 70 3.61 17.59 -12.85
C GLU A 70 2.64 18.18 -13.89
N GLU A 71 3.20 18.66 -15.00
CA GLU A 71 2.49 18.59 -16.26
C GLU A 71 2.23 17.10 -16.47
N TYR A 72 1.07 16.65 -16.01
CA TYR A 72 0.51 15.37 -16.39
C TYR A 72 0.46 15.41 -17.91
N GLU A 73 1.47 14.84 -18.56
CA GLU A 73 1.36 14.48 -19.95
C GLU A 73 0.18 13.51 -20.00
N TYR A 74 -0.97 14.02 -20.46
CA TYR A 74 -2.17 13.25 -20.68
C TYR A 74 -1.80 12.20 -21.73
N VAL A 75 -1.39 11.02 -21.27
CA VAL A 75 -1.35 9.82 -22.10
C VAL A 75 -2.82 9.46 -22.28
N PRO A 76 -3.43 9.68 -23.46
CA PRO A 76 -4.77 9.22 -23.70
C PRO A 76 -4.68 7.69 -23.57
N LEU A 77 -5.29 7.14 -22.53
CA LEU A 77 -5.48 5.69 -22.42
C LEU A 77 -6.08 5.26 -23.76
N GLU A 78 -5.37 4.39 -24.49
CA GLU A 78 -5.89 3.87 -25.75
C GLU A 78 -7.26 3.27 -25.43
N LYS A 79 -8.27 3.62 -26.23
CA LYS A 79 -9.71 3.45 -25.96
C LYS A 79 -10.18 1.97 -25.88
N GLY A 80 -9.27 1.05 -25.55
CA GLY A 80 -9.45 -0.40 -25.55
C GLY A 80 -8.89 -1.13 -24.33
N GLU A 81 -8.33 -0.48 -23.31
CA GLU A 81 -7.92 -1.19 -22.07
C GLU A 81 -9.04 -1.29 -21.03
N GLN A 82 -10.15 -0.57 -21.20
CA GLN A 82 -11.33 -0.62 -20.32
C GLN A 82 -12.47 -1.46 -20.91
N LEU A 83 -12.09 -2.54 -21.58
CA LEU A 83 -13.04 -3.46 -22.21
C LEU A 83 -13.54 -4.46 -21.16
N GLY A 84 -14.86 -4.52 -20.98
CA GLY A 84 -15.49 -5.59 -20.21
C GLY A 84 -15.30 -6.97 -20.87
N PRO A 85 -15.79 -8.05 -20.25
CA PRO A 85 -15.60 -9.44 -20.72
C PRO A 85 -16.07 -9.71 -22.16
N GLY A 86 -16.93 -8.86 -22.72
CA GLY A 86 -17.42 -8.90 -24.09
C GLY A 86 -16.85 -7.83 -25.02
N GLY A 87 -15.77 -7.12 -24.64
CA GLY A 87 -15.17 -6.11 -25.50
C GLY A 87 -16.00 -4.83 -25.63
N LEU A 88 -16.86 -4.54 -24.65
CA LEU A 88 -17.66 -3.31 -24.60
C LEU A 88 -17.22 -2.46 -23.42
N ASP A 89 -17.16 -1.14 -23.63
CA ASP A 89 -16.85 -0.17 -22.59
C ASP A 89 -18.07 0.04 -21.67
N PRO A 90 -17.93 -0.10 -20.34
CA PRO A 90 -19.00 0.23 -19.38
C PRO A 90 -19.59 1.62 -19.56
N ALA A 91 -18.78 2.63 -19.89
CA ALA A 91 -19.24 4.01 -20.05
C ALA A 91 -20.12 4.18 -21.29
N GLU A 92 -19.69 3.66 -22.43
CA GLU A 92 -20.48 3.70 -23.68
C GLU A 92 -21.79 2.91 -23.53
N VAL A 93 -21.77 1.77 -22.83
CA VAL A 93 -23.00 1.00 -22.56
C VAL A 93 -23.95 1.81 -21.67
N PHE A 94 -23.46 2.42 -20.59
CA PHE A 94 -24.27 3.21 -19.67
C PHE A 94 -24.98 4.39 -20.37
N GLU A 95 -24.26 5.13 -21.22
CA GLU A 95 -24.85 6.23 -22.01
C GLU A 95 -25.90 5.75 -23.02
N SER A 96 -25.77 4.52 -23.53
CA SER A 96 -26.72 3.93 -24.47
C SER A 96 -27.99 3.37 -23.84
N LEU A 97 -28.06 3.31 -22.50
CA LEU A 97 -29.22 2.80 -21.78
C LEU A 97 -30.36 3.84 -21.71
N PRO A 98 -31.62 3.40 -21.58
CA PRO A 98 -32.73 4.29 -21.28
C PRO A 98 -32.51 5.05 -19.96
N ARG A 99 -32.95 6.31 -19.90
CA ARG A 99 -32.74 7.19 -18.73
C ARG A 99 -33.23 6.60 -17.41
N GLU A 100 -34.40 5.94 -17.43
CA GLU A 100 -34.96 5.29 -16.25
C GLU A 100 -34.03 4.20 -15.69
N MET A 101 -33.36 3.48 -16.60
CA MET A 101 -32.40 2.42 -16.26
C MET A 101 -31.08 3.00 -15.74
N GLN A 102 -30.61 4.11 -16.33
CA GLN A 102 -29.43 4.84 -15.85
C GLN A 102 -29.62 5.34 -14.42
N GLU A 103 -30.79 5.90 -14.11
CA GLU A 103 -31.16 6.35 -12.77
C GLU A 103 -31.15 5.18 -11.77
N ALA A 104 -31.74 4.03 -12.14
CA ALA A 104 -31.71 2.84 -11.29
C ALA A 104 -30.28 2.33 -10.99
N PHE A 105 -29.36 2.38 -11.98
CA PHE A 105 -27.95 2.05 -11.76
C PHE A 105 -27.21 3.10 -10.91
N GLY A 106 -27.53 4.39 -11.08
CA GLY A 106 -26.96 5.48 -10.29
C GLY A 106 -27.34 5.40 -8.81
N ASP A 107 -28.61 5.10 -8.53
CA ASP A 107 -29.14 4.92 -7.18
C ASP A 107 -28.85 3.53 -6.60
N ARG A 108 -28.26 2.62 -7.40
CA ARG A 108 -28.01 1.21 -7.06
C ARG A 108 -29.28 0.47 -6.63
N ASP A 109 -30.43 0.85 -7.18
CA ASP A 109 -31.74 0.26 -6.87
C ASP A 109 -32.05 -0.91 -7.81
N ILE A 110 -31.75 -2.12 -7.34
CA ILE A 110 -32.00 -3.37 -8.06
C ILE A 110 -33.50 -3.61 -8.25
N ASP A 111 -34.35 -3.16 -7.32
CA ASP A 111 -35.80 -3.38 -7.40
C ASP A 111 -36.44 -2.42 -8.40
N ALA A 112 -35.96 -1.17 -8.49
CA ALA A 112 -36.33 -0.26 -9.57
C ALA A 112 -35.91 -0.82 -10.93
N LEU A 113 -34.68 -1.35 -11.05
CA LEU A 113 -34.20 -1.97 -12.29
C LEU A 113 -35.10 -3.14 -12.74
N LYS A 114 -35.49 -4.03 -11.82
CA LYS A 114 -36.43 -5.13 -12.11
C LYS A 114 -37.80 -4.63 -12.57
N ARG A 115 -38.34 -3.56 -11.97
CA ARG A 115 -39.63 -2.96 -12.37
C ARG A 115 -39.57 -2.41 -13.79
N ILE A 116 -38.48 -1.71 -14.14
CA ILE A 116 -38.26 -1.17 -15.49
C ILE A 116 -38.16 -2.31 -16.50
N LEU A 117 -37.42 -3.37 -16.18
CA LEU A 117 -37.31 -4.57 -17.03
C LEU A 117 -38.65 -5.29 -17.24
N GLN A 118 -39.55 -5.25 -16.26
CA GLN A 118 -40.91 -5.81 -16.38
C GLN A 118 -41.88 -4.91 -17.16
N ALA A 119 -41.65 -3.58 -17.14
CA ALA A 119 -42.47 -2.62 -17.87
C ALA A 119 -42.09 -2.53 -19.36
N MET A 120 -40.85 -2.86 -19.70
CA MET A 120 -40.32 -2.88 -21.07
C MET A 120 -40.63 -4.20 -21.78
N ASP A 121 -40.48 -4.19 -23.10
CA ASP A 121 -40.58 -5.40 -23.91
C ASP A 121 -39.47 -6.42 -23.53
N PRO A 122 -39.80 -7.72 -23.38
CA PRO A 122 -38.84 -8.73 -22.97
C PRO A 122 -37.65 -8.91 -23.92
N ASP A 123 -37.83 -8.65 -25.23
CA ASP A 123 -36.74 -8.75 -26.21
C ASP A 123 -35.75 -7.59 -26.05
N GLU A 124 -36.24 -6.37 -25.81
CA GLU A 124 -35.42 -5.19 -25.55
C GLU A 124 -34.69 -5.31 -24.21
N ALA A 125 -35.40 -5.72 -23.15
CA ALA A 125 -34.83 -5.94 -21.82
C ALA A 125 -33.67 -6.93 -21.85
N SER A 126 -33.83 -8.05 -22.57
CA SER A 126 -32.79 -9.07 -22.73
C SER A 126 -31.56 -8.54 -23.48
N ARG A 127 -31.77 -7.71 -24.51
CA ARG A 127 -30.69 -7.07 -25.27
C ARG A 127 -29.90 -6.06 -24.44
N HIS A 128 -30.56 -5.27 -23.61
CA HIS A 128 -29.90 -4.33 -22.70
C HIS A 128 -29.15 -5.06 -21.58
N MET A 129 -29.76 -6.09 -20.98
CA MET A 129 -29.10 -6.91 -19.96
C MET A 129 -27.85 -7.61 -20.50
N LYS A 130 -27.91 -8.19 -21.69
CA LYS A 130 -26.73 -8.82 -22.31
C LYS A 130 -25.57 -7.84 -22.46
N ARG A 131 -25.85 -6.62 -22.95
CA ARG A 131 -24.82 -5.56 -23.06
C ARG A 131 -24.26 -5.13 -21.70
N CYS A 132 -25.08 -5.10 -20.66
CA CYS A 132 -24.61 -4.77 -19.31
C CYS A 132 -23.69 -5.86 -18.76
N VAL A 133 -23.94 -7.14 -19.07
CA VAL A 133 -23.06 -8.25 -18.68
C VAL A 133 -21.77 -8.24 -19.51
N ASP A 134 -21.87 -8.05 -20.82
CA ASP A 134 -20.72 -8.03 -21.73
C ASP A 134 -19.77 -6.84 -21.45
N SER A 135 -20.29 -5.71 -20.96
CA SER A 135 -19.46 -4.58 -20.50
C SER A 135 -18.99 -4.72 -19.05
N GLY A 136 -19.47 -5.71 -18.29
CA GLY A 136 -19.16 -5.85 -16.87
C GLY A 136 -19.90 -4.86 -15.95
N LEU A 137 -20.83 -4.06 -16.49
CA LEU A 137 -21.69 -3.15 -15.72
C LEU A 137 -22.66 -3.92 -14.78
N TRP A 138 -23.04 -5.14 -15.15
CA TRP A 138 -23.97 -5.97 -14.39
C TRP A 138 -23.50 -7.42 -14.28
N ASN A 139 -23.54 -8.00 -13.08
CA ASN A 139 -23.23 -9.41 -12.86
C ASN A 139 -24.48 -10.17 -12.39
N PRO A 140 -25.03 -11.10 -13.20
CA PRO A 140 -26.24 -11.86 -12.87
C PRO A 140 -26.03 -12.86 -11.72
N THR A 141 -24.77 -13.15 -11.37
CA THR A 141 -24.41 -14.13 -10.33
C THR A 141 -24.50 -13.54 -8.91
N GLY A 142 -24.70 -12.22 -8.79
CA GLY A 142 -24.94 -11.55 -7.50
C GLY A 142 -23.71 -11.45 -6.62
N GLY A 143 -23.04 -10.29 -6.63
CA GLY A 143 -22.35 -9.72 -5.47
C GLY A 143 -21.27 -10.53 -4.72
N GLU A 144 -20.80 -11.65 -5.23
CA GLU A 144 -19.58 -12.32 -4.74
C GLU A 144 -18.45 -11.97 -5.68
N GLY A 145 -17.45 -11.25 -5.17
CA GLY A 145 -16.31 -10.75 -5.93
C GLY A 145 -15.64 -11.87 -6.73
N SER A 146 -15.38 -11.61 -8.01
CA SER A 146 -14.52 -12.49 -8.81
C SER A 146 -13.10 -12.39 -8.24
N PRO A 147 -12.44 -13.51 -7.93
CA PRO A 147 -11.03 -13.54 -7.55
C PRO A 147 -10.15 -13.50 -8.81
N ASP A 148 -10.29 -12.45 -9.64
CA ASP A 148 -9.51 -12.31 -10.89
C ASP A 148 -8.89 -10.92 -11.02
N ASP A 149 -8.63 -10.25 -9.88
CA ASP A 149 -7.84 -9.02 -9.80
C ASP A 149 -6.69 -9.26 -8.80
N ASP A 150 -5.79 -10.17 -9.12
CA ASP A 150 -4.40 -10.12 -8.64
C ASP A 150 -3.53 -11.11 -9.44
N GLU A 151 -2.39 -10.61 -9.90
CA GLU A 151 -1.23 -11.33 -10.45
C GLU A 151 -1.29 -11.81 -11.91
N ALA A 152 -1.07 -10.86 -12.82
CA ALA A 152 -0.31 -11.10 -14.04
C ALA A 152 1.01 -10.29 -14.02
N GLU A 153 2.12 -11.04 -14.17
CA GLU A 153 3.44 -10.65 -14.69
C GLU A 153 4.53 -10.11 -13.74
N ALA A 154 5.49 -10.98 -13.40
CA ALA A 154 6.93 -10.72 -13.60
C ALA A 154 7.80 -11.99 -13.42
N GLU A 155 7.77 -12.88 -14.41
CA GLU A 155 8.82 -13.91 -14.62
C GLU A 155 10.06 -13.27 -15.27
N GLY A 156 11.27 -13.62 -14.80
CA GLY A 156 12.50 -13.10 -15.41
C GLY A 156 13.79 -13.28 -14.61
N ARG A 157 14.12 -14.51 -14.16
CA ARG A 157 15.47 -14.81 -13.64
C ARG A 157 16.03 -16.07 -14.28
N ALA A 158 16.56 -15.92 -15.49
CA ALA A 158 17.43 -16.89 -16.13
C ALA A 158 18.73 -17.07 -15.31
N LYS A 159 19.15 -18.33 -15.09
CA LYS A 159 20.48 -18.73 -14.62
C LYS A 159 21.44 -18.87 -15.81
N PRO A 160 22.76 -18.78 -15.60
CA PRO A 160 23.60 -19.99 -15.71
C PRO A 160 24.71 -20.07 -14.63
N SER A 161 24.99 -21.26 -14.07
CA SER A 161 26.21 -22.10 -14.22
C SER A 161 27.54 -21.40 -13.83
N GLU A 162 28.51 -21.98 -13.14
CA GLU A 162 29.07 -23.33 -13.24
C GLU A 162 30.04 -23.61 -12.07
N VAL A 163 30.03 -24.87 -11.60
CA VAL A 163 31.11 -25.76 -11.14
C VAL A 163 32.25 -25.32 -10.18
N ASP A 164 32.29 -26.06 -9.06
CA ASP A 164 33.37 -26.96 -8.64
C ASP A 164 34.84 -26.50 -8.77
N SER A 165 35.51 -26.31 -7.62
CA SER A 165 36.64 -27.17 -7.21
C SER A 165 37.31 -26.65 -5.94
N SER A 166 37.52 -27.56 -4.99
CA SER A 166 38.39 -27.41 -3.82
C SER A 166 39.83 -27.06 -4.24
N PRO A 167 40.64 -26.40 -3.40
CA PRO A 167 41.56 -27.23 -2.62
C PRO A 167 41.87 -26.73 -1.19
N SER A 168 42.15 -27.71 -0.33
CA SER A 168 42.97 -27.61 0.88
C SER A 168 44.30 -26.90 0.65
N ALA A 169 44.72 -26.07 1.61
CA ALA A 169 46.13 -25.97 1.99
C ALA A 169 46.26 -25.36 3.40
N GLU A 170 47.06 -26.05 4.21
CA GLU A 170 47.63 -25.71 5.52
C GLU A 170 48.65 -24.55 5.42
N VAL A 171 49.31 -24.25 6.56
CA VAL A 171 50.49 -23.37 6.85
C VAL A 171 50.13 -21.94 7.33
N ASP A 172 50.69 -21.33 8.39
CA ASP A 172 51.67 -21.62 9.46
C ASP A 172 51.68 -20.39 10.44
N ASP A 173 52.28 -20.55 11.63
CA ASP A 173 52.51 -19.64 12.79
C ASP A 173 51.40 -19.50 13.87
#